data_AF-A0A0Q4KTU8-F1
#
_entry.id   AF-A0A0Q4KTU8-F1
#
_cell.length_a   1.000
_cell.length_b   1.000
_cell.length_c   1.000
_cell.angle_alpha   90.00
_cell.angle_beta   90.00
_cell.angle_gamma   90.00
#
_symmetry.space_group_name_H-M   'P 1'
#
loop_
_entity.id
_entity.type
_entity.pdbx_description
1 polymer ?
#
loop_
_entity_poly.entity_id
_entity_poly.type
_entity_poly.pdbx_seq_one_letter_code
_entity_poly.pdbx_strand_id
1 'polypeptide(L)' 'MMRGFLVEQNASHHYETAHWVEGEPVKSFWSGLKLKGRTRLSVETWRCGRCGFLESYAR' A
#
# COMPACT_ATOMS: atom_id res chain seq x y z
N MET A 1 3.08 -13.41 15.72
CA MET A 1 2.58 -12.54 14.63
C MET A 1 2.57 -13.36 13.35
N MET A 2 1.59 -13.16 12.47
CA MET A 2 1.48 -13.85 11.18
C MET A 2 1.61 -12.84 10.05
N ARG A 3 2.48 -13.12 9.08
CA ARG A 3 2.67 -12.27 7.90
C ARG A 3 1.45 -12.37 6.98
N GLY A 4 1.04 -11.24 6.44
CA GLY A 4 0.05 -11.10 5.39
C GLY A 4 0.37 -9.88 4.53
N PHE A 5 -0.54 -9.55 3.61
CA PHE A 5 -0.43 -8.36 2.78
C PHE A 5 -1.81 -7.77 2.56
N LEU A 6 -1.86 -6.45 2.40
CA LEU A 6 -3.06 -5.76 1.95
C LEU A 6 -3.12 -5.84 0.43
N VAL A 7 -4.31 -6.13 -0.10
CA VAL A 7 -4.56 -6.16 -1.53
C VAL A 7 -5.26 -4.88 -1.96
N GLU A 8 -4.81 -4.28 -3.05
CA GLU A 8 -5.49 -3.21 -3.76
C GLU A 8 -5.82 -3.67 -5.18
N GLN A 9 -6.88 -3.08 -5.76
CA GLN A 9 -7.21 -3.30 -7.16
C GLN A 9 -6.74 -2.10 -7.97
N ASN A 10 -5.93 -2.34 -9.00
CA ASN A 10 -5.45 -1.27 -9.87
C ASN A 10 -6.48 -0.88 -10.95
N ALA A 11 -6.16 0.16 -11.72
CA ALA A 11 -7.02 0.68 -12.77
C ALA A 11 -7.37 -0.34 -13.87
N SER A 12 -6.59 -1.42 -14.00
CA SER A 12 -6.82 -2.52 -14.93
C SER A 12 -7.54 -3.72 -14.28
N HIS A 13 -8.13 -3.53 -13.09
CA HIS A 13 -8.82 -4.54 -12.30
C HIS A 13 -7.96 -5.73 -11.84
N HIS A 14 -6.63 -5.63 -11.94
CA HIS A 14 -5.72 -6.62 -11.38
C HIS A 14 -5.50 -6.36 -9.89
N TYR A 15 -5.34 -7.45 -9.13
CA TYR A 15 -4.98 -7.40 -7.72
C TYR A 15 -3.47 -7.24 -7.57
N GLU A 16 -3.06 -6.25 -6.77
CA GLU A 16 -1.67 -6.00 -6.42
C GLU A 16 -1.51 -5.75 -4.91
N THR A 17 -0.29 -5.89 -4.40
CA THR A 17 0.01 -5.56 -3.00
C THR A 17 -0.05 -4.06 -2.80
N ALA A 18 -0.59 -3.61 -1.66
CA ALA A 18 -0.63 -2.18 -1.33
C ALA A 18 0.77 -1.57 -1.21
N HIS A 19 0.89 -0.29 -1.59
CA HIS A 19 2.14 0.47 -1.51
C HIS A 19 2.02 1.66 -0.57
N TRP A 20 3.08 1.91 0.21
CA TRP A 20 3.29 3.19 0.89
C TRP A 20 3.95 4.15 -0.09
N VAL A 21 3.43 5.37 -0.17
CA VAL A 21 3.96 6.42 -1.05
C VAL A 21 4.36 7.62 -0.18
N GLU A 22 5.55 8.14 -0.43
CA GLU A 22 6.09 9.29 0.29
C GLU A 22 5.24 10.56 0.12
N GLY A 23 5.06 11.26 1.25
CA GLY A 23 4.42 12.57 1.33
C GLY A 23 2.90 12.57 1.14
N GLU A 24 2.33 13.77 1.09
CA GLU A 24 0.88 13.93 0.96
C GLU A 24 0.39 13.64 -0.48
N PRO A 25 -0.81 13.09 -0.66
CA PRO A 25 -1.36 12.78 -1.97
C PRO A 25 -1.56 14.05 -2.81
N VAL A 26 -0.96 14.10 -4.00
CA VAL A 26 -1.15 15.20 -4.94
C VAL A 26 -1.89 14.69 -6.16
N LYS A 27 -2.98 15.36 -6.53
CA LYS A 27 -3.80 14.99 -7.69
C LYS A 27 -3.06 15.20 -9.01
N SER A 28 -3.33 14.30 -9.96
CA SER A 28 -2.88 14.36 -11.34
C SER A 28 -4.10 14.32 -12.26
N PHE A 29 -4.11 15.13 -13.31
CA PHE A 29 -5.24 15.20 -14.23
C PHE A 29 -5.42 13.91 -15.04
N TRP A 30 -4.32 13.22 -15.39
CA TRP A 30 -4.38 12.03 -16.25
C TRP A 30 -4.29 10.71 -15.49
N SER A 31 -3.51 10.67 -14.41
CA SER A 31 -3.24 9.43 -13.64
C SER A 31 -3.94 9.37 -12.27
N GLY A 32 -4.79 10.34 -11.95
CA GLY A 32 -5.44 10.48 -10.63
C GLY A 32 -4.51 11.02 -9.55
N LEU A 33 -3.37 10.39 -9.31
CA LEU A 33 -2.33 10.83 -8.36
C LEU A 33 -0.96 11.03 -9.05
N LYS A 34 -0.20 12.03 -8.58
CA LYS A 34 1.19 12.26 -9.01
C LYS A 34 2.13 11.37 -8.20
N LEU A 35 2.55 10.26 -8.81
CA LEU A 35 3.47 9.29 -8.20
C LEU A 35 4.91 9.41 -8.71
N LYS A 36 5.13 10.09 -9.85
CA LYS A 36 6.46 10.21 -10.46
C LYS A 36 7.42 10.95 -9.52
N GLY A 37 8.61 10.37 -9.30
CA GLY A 37 9.65 10.94 -8.45
C GLY A 37 9.42 10.74 -6.95
N ARG A 38 8.40 9.96 -6.54
CA ARG A 38 8.16 9.64 -5.14
C ARG A 38 8.65 8.25 -4.80
N THR A 39 9.16 8.08 -3.59
CA THR A 39 9.48 6.76 -3.05
C THR A 39 8.20 5.95 -2.90
N ARG A 40 8.22 4.71 -3.41
CA ARG A 40 7.12 3.74 -3.30
C ARG A 40 7.69 2.46 -2.72
N LEU A 41 7.14 2.03 -1.60
CA LEU A 41 7.56 0.82 -0.89
C LEU A 41 6.37 -0.11 -0.75
N SER A 42 6.59 -1.42 -0.82
CA SER A 42 5.50 -2.36 -0.59
C SER A 42 5.14 -2.36 0.89
N VAL A 43 3.83 -2.46 1.19
CA VAL A 43 3.37 -2.56 2.58
C VAL A 43 3.37 -4.02 2.99
N GLU A 44 4.24 -4.35 3.95
CA GLU A 44 4.20 -5.62 4.66
C GLU A 44 3.33 -5.48 5.90
N THR A 45 2.35 -6.38 6.08
CA THR A 45 1.45 -6.35 7.24
C THR A 45 1.59 -7.60 8.09
N TRP A 46 1.59 -7.43 9.40
CA TRP A 46 1.62 -8.50 10.39
C TRP A 46 0.38 -8.48 11.26
N ARG A 47 -0.34 -9.59 11.28
CA ARG A 47 -1.54 -9.77 12.10
C ARG A 47 -1.24 -10.46 13.42
N CYS A 48 -1.73 -9.89 14.51
CA CYS A 48 -1.79 -10.58 15.79
C CYS A 48 -2.84 -11.70 15.73
N GLY A 49 -2.40 -12.95 15.91
CA GLY A 49 -3.31 -14.10 15.92
C GLY A 49 -4.31 -14.11 17.08
N ARG A 50 -4.05 -13.33 18.15
CA ARG A 50 -4.89 -13.29 19.36
C ARG A 50 -5.98 -12.21 19.29
N CYS A 51 -5.62 -10.97 18.98
CA CYS A 51 -6.57 -9.84 18.98
C CYS A 51 -6.87 -9.27 17.59
N GLY A 52 -6.17 -9.71 16.53
CA GLY A 52 -6.38 -9.23 15.18
C GLY A 52 -5.74 -7.88 14.83
N PHE A 53 -5.02 -7.25 15.77
CA PHE A 53 -4.24 -6.03 15.50
C PHE A 53 -3.31 -6.22 14.29
N LEU A 54 -3.20 -5.17 13.46
CA LEU A 54 -2.37 -5.13 12.27
C LEU A 54 -1.25 -4.10 12.43
N GLU A 55 -0.02 -4.56 12.25
CA GLU A 55 1.18 -3.72 12.15
C GLU A 55 1.60 -3.67 10.69
N SER A 56 1.85 -2.47 10.16
CA SER A 56 2.21 -2.28 8.75
C SER A 56 3.57 -1.58 8.63
N TYR A 57 4.42 -2.09 7.75
CA TYR A 57 5.77 -1.59 7.51
C TYR A 57 5.98 -1.31 6.02
N ALA A 58 6.57 -0.16 5.69
CA ALA A 58 7.00 0.15 4.34
C ALA A 58 8.42 -0.42 4.12
N ARG A 59 8.58 -1.39 3.19
CA ARG A 59 9.84 -2.07 2.88
C ARG A 59 10.08 -2.26 1.39
#